data_AF-A0AAX4HBJ0-F1
#
_entry.id   AF-A0AAX4HBJ0-F1
#
_cell.length_a   1.000
_cell.length_b   1.000
_cell.length_c   1.000
_cell.angle_alpha   90.00
_cell.angle_beta   90.00
_cell.angle_gamma   90.00
#
_symmetry.space_group_name_H-M   'P 1'
#
loop_
_entity.id
_entity.type
_entity.pdbx_description
1 polymer ?
#
loop_
_entity_poly.entity_id
_entity_poly.type
_entity_poly.pdbx_seq_one_letter_code
_entity_poly.pdbx_strand_id
1 'polypeptide(L)'
;MSRAICSTNVLVEGVVGPATVFYLINSGKILHIEPSVLLPEDRLLATFDVNPGHFRDVSPLVIMPGLVDAHVHLNEPGRTEWEGFDTGTRAAAAGGVTTVIDMPLNAIPPTTTVANFNLKIDAARGKTWVDVGFWGGIVPSNLEDLVPLIRMGVRGFKGFMIDSGVDEFPAITPAYIKKAMKKVKGYQTMLMFHAEMQPHKSHQPPVLVDETGGRTPVLVPNERHALFSIDAALSDDESDTLSYSTENGFLMGPNIDDLELGVSASFISRAPKPVVQLLSTQKPDKDYIKAQRTPRLESNLTEAQLTALAKSPYLQASEPQFGKLSRLANPNHDSEEVANYQSPLAKPLDFDSEKFLQNLDEPLKMAQQEDHDLDGVDPTLYASFLASRPDNFETTAIAEIIDCSLRNPQVPLHIVHLATHEAVPLIKAAKAKGLPITAETCFHYLSLTAEKISNCHTHFKCCPPIRTDSNRKLLWSALRSGVITTVVSDHSPCTPDLKGLEKGDFFSAWGGISSVGFGLPILFTEGQKLSPPVTLAEISTWCSWNTARQVGLSHKKGKIAVGYDADLLIFDPQVKYVVQNDQTYFKNKLTAYDGLEFQGKVVETIVRGNAVFSLLRGHIDRPVGRLILEPRA
;
A
#
# COMPACT_ATOMS: atom_id res chain seq x y z
N MET A 1 18.54 -32.99 7.24
CA MET A 1 18.02 -33.26 8.59
C MET A 1 16.54 -32.93 8.61
N SER A 2 15.70 -33.94 8.85
CA SER A 2 14.26 -33.77 8.97
C SER A 2 13.88 -33.35 10.39
N ARG A 3 12.74 -32.68 10.51
CA ARG A 3 12.09 -32.31 11.78
C ARG A 3 10.60 -32.60 11.67
N ALA A 4 9.95 -32.75 12.82
CA ALA A 4 8.50 -32.80 12.90
C ALA A 4 8.00 -31.91 14.03
N ILE A 5 6.88 -31.24 13.79
CA ILE A 5 6.18 -30.44 14.79
C ILE A 5 4.70 -30.81 14.77
N CYS A 6 4.10 -31.03 15.93
CA CYS A 6 2.68 -31.36 16.05
C CYS A 6 1.95 -30.41 16.99
N SER A 7 0.64 -30.36 16.82
CA SER A 7 -0.27 -29.73 17.76
C SER A 7 -1.66 -30.36 17.63
N THR A 8 -2.44 -30.28 18.70
CA THR A 8 -3.90 -30.48 18.65
C THR A 8 -4.61 -29.46 17.76
N ASN A 9 -3.95 -28.33 17.43
CA ASN A 9 -4.48 -27.25 16.60
C ASN A 9 -3.51 -26.91 15.45
N VAL A 10 -3.70 -27.50 14.28
CA VAL A 10 -2.96 -27.18 13.05
C VAL A 10 -3.96 -26.78 11.96
N LEU A 11 -3.72 -25.64 11.32
CA LEU A 11 -4.53 -25.15 10.22
C LEU A 11 -4.08 -25.79 8.89
N VAL A 12 -4.76 -26.85 8.49
CA VAL A 12 -4.53 -27.58 7.23
C VAL A 12 -5.81 -27.51 6.40
N GLU A 13 -5.68 -27.14 5.12
CA GLU A 13 -6.83 -27.08 4.18
C GLU A 13 -8.04 -26.25 4.68
N GLY A 14 -7.77 -25.20 5.46
CA GLY A 14 -8.81 -24.31 6.00
C GLY A 14 -9.53 -24.83 7.24
N VAL A 15 -9.11 -25.99 7.78
CA VAL A 15 -9.65 -26.58 9.00
C VAL A 15 -8.57 -26.60 10.08
N VAL A 16 -8.96 -26.27 11.31
CA VAL A 16 -8.09 -26.42 12.49
C VAL A 16 -8.37 -27.78 13.12
N GLY A 17 -7.34 -28.62 13.24
CA GLY A 17 -7.45 -29.93 13.89
C GLY A 17 -6.09 -30.52 14.26
N PRO A 18 -6.05 -31.70 14.89
CA PRO A 18 -4.80 -32.33 15.28
C PRO A 18 -4.00 -32.75 14.06
N ALA A 19 -2.72 -32.40 14.02
CA ALA A 19 -1.81 -32.87 12.98
C ALA A 19 -0.33 -32.82 13.40
N THR A 20 0.49 -33.58 12.68
CA THR A 20 1.96 -33.55 12.75
C THR A 20 2.51 -33.19 11.38
N VAL A 21 3.32 -32.12 11.31
CA VAL A 21 3.93 -31.61 10.08
C VAL A 21 5.40 -31.99 10.04
N PHE A 22 5.79 -32.76 9.03
CA PHE A 22 7.16 -33.17 8.76
C PHE A 22 7.80 -32.24 7.73
N TYR A 23 9.02 -31.79 7.98
CA TYR A 23 9.73 -30.92 7.04
C TYR A 23 11.23 -31.14 7.06
N LEU A 24 11.89 -30.85 5.94
CA LEU A 24 13.32 -31.00 5.75
C LEU A 24 14.01 -29.65 5.81
N ILE A 25 14.97 -29.45 6.72
CA ILE A 25 15.67 -28.17 6.88
C ILE A 25 16.46 -27.78 5.63
N ASN A 26 17.12 -28.76 4.99
CA ASN A 26 18.04 -28.49 3.88
C ASN A 26 17.30 -27.98 2.63
N SER A 27 16.18 -28.61 2.26
CA SER A 27 15.33 -28.12 1.15
C SER A 27 14.41 -27.00 1.60
N GLY A 28 14.09 -26.94 2.90
CA GLY A 28 13.12 -26.05 3.49
C GLY A 28 11.68 -26.40 3.14
N LYS A 29 11.40 -27.66 2.78
CA LYS A 29 10.09 -28.11 2.29
C LYS A 29 9.35 -28.98 3.29
N ILE A 30 8.02 -28.89 3.26
CA ILE A 30 7.12 -29.83 3.93
C ILE A 30 7.17 -31.15 3.19
N LEU A 31 7.45 -32.24 3.91
CA LEU A 31 7.56 -33.59 3.38
C LEU A 31 6.25 -34.38 3.50
N HIS A 32 5.57 -34.23 4.63
CA HIS A 32 4.39 -35.02 4.97
C HIS A 32 3.56 -34.32 6.05
N ILE A 33 2.27 -34.60 6.08
CA ILE A 33 1.33 -34.11 7.10
C ILE A 33 0.51 -35.31 7.53
N GLU A 34 0.62 -35.66 8.81
CA GLU A 34 -0.13 -36.74 9.43
C GLU A 34 -1.31 -36.12 10.21
N PRO A 35 -2.58 -36.50 9.97
CA PRO A 35 -3.76 -35.89 10.59
C PRO A 35 -4.00 -36.38 12.04
N SER A 36 -2.91 -36.54 12.81
CA SER A 36 -2.93 -36.93 14.21
C SER A 36 -1.71 -36.34 14.95
N VAL A 37 -1.82 -36.22 16.27
CA VAL A 37 -0.68 -35.88 17.14
C VAL A 37 0.08 -37.17 17.42
N LEU A 38 1.33 -37.23 16.96
CA LEU A 38 2.18 -38.39 17.19
C LEU A 38 2.84 -38.37 18.57
N LEU A 39 3.23 -39.54 19.06
CA LEU A 39 4.09 -39.68 20.24
C LEU A 39 5.57 -39.63 19.84
N PRO A 40 6.50 -39.24 20.74
CA PRO A 40 7.93 -39.18 20.44
C PRO A 40 8.54 -40.50 19.97
N GLU A 41 7.94 -41.64 20.31
CA GLU A 41 8.38 -42.99 19.92
C GLU A 41 7.66 -43.53 18.68
N ASP A 42 6.82 -42.73 18.02
CA ASP A 42 6.05 -43.18 16.85
C ASP A 42 6.97 -43.59 15.70
N ARG A 43 6.68 -44.74 15.08
CA ARG A 43 7.48 -45.31 13.99
C ARG A 43 7.51 -44.43 12.76
N LEU A 44 6.49 -43.59 12.54
CA LEU A 44 6.44 -42.67 11.41
C LEU A 44 7.56 -41.61 11.49
N LEU A 45 8.00 -41.23 12.70
CA LEU A 45 9.15 -40.34 12.89
C LEU A 45 10.42 -40.92 12.27
N ALA A 46 10.68 -42.21 12.50
CA ALA A 46 11.84 -42.91 11.92
C ALA A 46 11.74 -43.02 10.39
N THR A 47 10.53 -43.23 9.84
CA THR A 47 10.30 -43.30 8.38
C THR A 47 10.71 -42.00 7.67
N PHE A 48 10.58 -40.86 8.32
CA PHE A 48 10.98 -39.54 7.79
C PHE A 48 12.36 -39.05 8.28
N ASP A 49 13.16 -39.91 8.90
CA ASP A 49 14.49 -39.56 9.46
C ASP A 49 14.42 -38.41 10.50
N VAL A 50 13.36 -38.40 11.31
CA VAL A 50 13.20 -37.48 12.43
C VAL A 50 13.70 -38.13 13.71
N ASN A 51 14.83 -37.64 14.22
CA ASN A 51 15.33 -38.04 15.53
C ASN A 51 14.40 -37.52 16.65
N PRO A 52 14.31 -38.21 17.81
CA PRO A 52 13.45 -37.77 18.92
C PRO A 52 13.69 -36.32 19.37
N GLY A 53 14.95 -35.85 19.40
CA GLY A 53 15.28 -34.46 19.73
C GLY A 53 14.87 -33.41 18.68
N HIS A 54 14.36 -33.84 17.52
CA HIS A 54 13.88 -33.00 16.42
C HIS A 54 12.36 -33.08 16.23
N PHE A 55 11.67 -33.81 17.10
CA PHE A 55 10.22 -33.82 17.22
C PHE A 55 9.79 -32.85 18.34
N ARG A 56 8.74 -32.08 18.11
CA ARG A 56 8.20 -31.11 19.07
C ARG A 56 6.68 -31.14 19.07
N ASP A 57 6.09 -31.36 20.24
CA ASP A 57 4.67 -31.10 20.49
C ASP A 57 4.51 -29.69 21.06
N VAL A 58 3.73 -28.86 20.40
CA VAL A 58 3.42 -27.49 20.84
C VAL A 58 1.95 -27.33 21.25
N SER A 59 1.23 -28.43 21.48
CA SER A 59 -0.16 -28.39 21.95
C SER A 59 -0.29 -27.59 23.26
N PRO A 60 -1.36 -26.77 23.43
CA PRO A 60 -2.48 -26.55 22.51
C PRO A 60 -2.30 -25.35 21.55
N LEU A 61 -1.07 -24.88 21.30
CA LEU A 61 -0.81 -23.73 20.43
C LEU A 61 -1.21 -24.00 18.98
N VAL A 62 -1.59 -22.96 18.23
CA VAL A 62 -2.03 -23.11 16.84
C VAL A 62 -0.85 -23.05 15.87
N ILE A 63 -0.71 -24.04 15.00
CA ILE A 63 0.24 -23.99 13.87
C ILE A 63 -0.49 -23.51 12.62
N MET A 64 0.01 -22.46 11.98
CA MET A 64 -0.57 -21.88 10.75
C MET A 64 0.50 -21.72 9.66
N PRO A 65 0.11 -21.61 8.37
CA PRO A 65 1.02 -21.12 7.35
C PRO A 65 1.58 -19.75 7.75
N GLY A 66 2.87 -19.55 7.53
CA GLY A 66 3.48 -18.22 7.66
C GLY A 66 2.74 -17.19 6.82
N LEU A 67 2.60 -15.97 7.36
CA LEU A 67 1.93 -14.89 6.63
C LEU A 67 2.82 -14.38 5.49
N VAL A 68 2.18 -13.84 4.46
CA VAL A 68 2.81 -13.15 3.33
C VAL A 68 2.29 -11.71 3.30
N ASP A 69 3.15 -10.76 3.66
CA ASP A 69 2.80 -9.34 3.63
C ASP A 69 3.21 -8.72 2.30
N ALA A 70 2.23 -8.38 1.47
CA ALA A 70 2.47 -7.92 0.11
C ALA A 70 2.74 -6.41 0.00
N HIS A 71 2.72 -5.66 1.10
CA HIS A 71 2.84 -4.21 1.09
C HIS A 71 3.65 -3.71 2.29
N VAL A 72 4.97 -3.66 2.14
CA VAL A 72 5.89 -3.05 3.12
C VAL A 72 6.82 -2.06 2.44
N HIS A 73 7.21 -1.00 3.13
CA HIS A 73 8.22 -0.04 2.69
C HIS A 73 9.43 -0.17 3.62
N LEU A 74 10.47 -0.88 3.18
CA LEU A 74 11.69 -1.08 3.96
C LEU A 74 12.72 0.04 3.74
N ASN A 75 12.48 0.91 2.75
CA ASN A 75 13.17 2.20 2.56
C ASN A 75 14.69 2.14 2.31
N GLU A 76 15.26 0.96 2.08
CA GLU A 76 16.68 0.75 1.81
C GLU A 76 16.89 0.35 0.34
N PRO A 77 17.89 0.93 -0.37
CA PRO A 77 18.88 1.94 0.05
C PRO A 77 18.31 3.37 0.14
N GLY A 78 19.13 4.32 0.58
CA GLY A 78 18.78 5.74 0.60
C GLY A 78 18.23 6.20 1.95
N ARG A 79 16.99 5.85 2.27
CA ARG A 79 16.31 6.21 3.54
C ARG A 79 16.35 5.07 4.55
N THR A 80 17.52 4.44 4.68
CA THR A 80 17.70 3.23 5.52
C THR A 80 17.39 3.51 6.99
N GLU A 81 17.56 4.76 7.45
CA GLU A 81 17.21 5.24 8.78
C GLU A 81 15.70 5.23 9.08
N TRP A 82 14.84 5.19 8.06
CA TRP A 82 13.39 5.03 8.26
C TRP A 82 13.04 3.61 8.70
N GLU A 83 13.73 2.59 8.18
CA GLU A 83 13.60 1.18 8.61
C GLU A 83 14.84 0.34 8.24
N GLY A 84 14.94 -0.11 7.00
CA GLY A 84 15.98 -1.03 6.52
C GLY A 84 15.54 -2.49 6.48
N PHE A 85 16.21 -3.28 5.63
CA PHE A 85 15.87 -4.70 5.45
C PHE A 85 16.02 -5.50 6.75
N ASP A 86 17.01 -5.17 7.57
CA ASP A 86 17.31 -5.91 8.80
C ASP A 86 16.18 -5.80 9.83
N THR A 87 15.88 -4.60 10.33
CA THR A 87 14.87 -4.37 11.37
C THR A 87 13.45 -4.67 10.89
N GLY A 88 13.10 -4.26 9.67
CA GLY A 88 11.77 -4.52 9.11
C GLY A 88 11.49 -6.01 8.94
N THR A 89 12.46 -6.81 8.46
CA THR A 89 12.27 -8.26 8.34
C THR A 89 12.38 -9.01 9.68
N ARG A 90 13.10 -8.47 10.68
CA ARG A 90 13.01 -8.96 12.07
C ARG A 90 11.62 -8.74 12.66
N ALA A 91 11.04 -7.57 12.45
CA ALA A 91 9.69 -7.25 12.90
C ALA A 91 8.64 -8.15 12.22
N ALA A 92 8.78 -8.38 10.91
CA ALA A 92 7.99 -9.36 10.17
C ALA A 92 8.09 -10.76 10.81
N ALA A 93 9.32 -11.25 11.04
CA ALA A 93 9.54 -12.56 11.66
C ALA A 93 8.93 -12.66 13.07
N ALA A 94 9.05 -11.61 13.89
CA ALA A 94 8.49 -11.59 15.25
C ALA A 94 6.95 -11.72 15.27
N GLY A 95 6.30 -11.33 14.18
CA GLY A 95 4.85 -11.36 14.02
C GLY A 95 4.31 -12.52 13.17
N GLY A 96 5.10 -13.56 12.89
CA GLY A 96 4.64 -14.71 12.11
C GLY A 96 4.60 -14.49 10.60
N VAL A 97 5.12 -13.36 10.12
CA VAL A 97 5.31 -13.12 8.69
C VAL A 97 6.58 -13.85 8.25
N THR A 98 6.48 -14.60 7.16
CA THR A 98 7.58 -15.41 6.61
C THR A 98 8.00 -14.94 5.22
N THR A 99 7.22 -14.04 4.63
CA THR A 99 7.55 -13.40 3.36
C THR A 99 7.02 -11.98 3.35
N VAL A 100 7.84 -11.04 2.90
CA VAL A 100 7.43 -9.65 2.63
C VAL A 100 7.71 -9.28 1.19
N ILE A 101 6.87 -8.44 0.58
CA ILE A 101 7.16 -7.83 -0.73
C ILE A 101 7.38 -6.34 -0.54
N ASP A 102 8.62 -5.90 -0.79
CA ASP A 102 9.05 -4.52 -0.60
C ASP A 102 8.58 -3.61 -1.75
N MET A 103 8.02 -2.45 -1.38
CA MET A 103 7.52 -1.43 -2.29
C MET A 103 8.65 -0.67 -3.00
N PRO A 104 8.38 -0.08 -4.19
CA PRO A 104 9.43 0.45 -5.04
C PRO A 104 9.84 1.89 -4.70
N LEU A 105 9.14 2.56 -3.78
CA LEU A 105 9.37 3.95 -3.42
C LEU A 105 9.87 4.09 -1.98
N ASN A 106 10.08 5.34 -1.55
CA ASN A 106 10.73 5.77 -0.31
C ASN A 106 12.23 5.41 -0.22
N ALA A 107 12.63 4.25 -0.75
CA ALA A 107 14.03 3.96 -1.04
C ALA A 107 14.56 4.89 -2.14
N ILE A 108 15.82 5.30 -2.02
CA ILE A 108 16.52 6.16 -3.00
C ILE A 108 17.73 5.39 -3.56
N PRO A 109 17.82 5.20 -4.89
CA PRO A 109 16.79 5.54 -5.88
C PRO A 109 15.58 4.57 -5.83
N PRO A 110 14.39 4.99 -6.28
CA PRO A 110 13.21 4.13 -6.34
C PRO A 110 13.41 3.01 -7.37
N THR A 111 12.76 1.87 -7.18
CA THR A 111 12.90 0.65 -8.00
C THR A 111 12.14 0.76 -9.33
N THR A 112 12.52 1.74 -10.16
CA THR A 112 11.86 2.07 -11.44
C THR A 112 12.66 1.67 -12.66
N THR A 113 13.94 1.31 -12.50
CA THR A 113 14.84 0.84 -13.57
C THR A 113 15.59 -0.41 -13.13
N VAL A 114 16.18 -1.13 -14.09
CA VAL A 114 17.06 -2.29 -13.83
C VAL A 114 18.25 -1.91 -12.93
N ALA A 115 18.85 -0.73 -13.15
CA ALA A 115 19.98 -0.26 -12.36
C ALA A 115 19.56 -0.04 -10.90
N ASN A 116 18.45 0.65 -10.67
CA ASN A 116 17.93 0.91 -9.33
C ASN A 116 17.57 -0.39 -8.61
N PHE A 117 17.01 -1.36 -9.34
CA PHE A 117 16.67 -2.65 -8.75
C PHE A 117 17.90 -3.45 -8.32
N ASN A 118 18.98 -3.44 -9.12
CA ASN A 118 20.24 -4.08 -8.71
C ASN A 118 20.81 -3.47 -7.42
N LEU A 119 20.76 -2.14 -7.26
CA LEU A 119 21.18 -1.48 -6.01
C LEU A 119 20.36 -1.96 -4.81
N LYS A 120 19.03 -2.08 -4.98
CA LYS A 120 18.14 -2.59 -3.92
C LYS A 120 18.41 -4.06 -3.59
N ILE A 121 18.63 -4.91 -4.59
CA ILE A 121 19.03 -6.32 -4.39
C ILE A 121 20.30 -6.38 -3.56
N ASP A 122 21.32 -5.62 -3.92
CA ASP A 122 22.61 -5.63 -3.24
C ASP A 122 22.50 -5.08 -1.81
N ALA A 123 21.67 -4.06 -1.57
CA ALA A 123 21.40 -3.55 -0.23
C ALA A 123 20.73 -4.59 0.68
N ALA A 124 19.85 -5.43 0.14
CA ALA A 124 19.13 -6.48 0.88
C ALA A 124 19.97 -7.74 1.17
N ARG A 125 21.02 -8.01 0.39
CA ARG A 125 21.82 -9.25 0.52
C ARG A 125 22.37 -9.42 1.93
N GLY A 126 22.06 -10.56 2.54
CA GLY A 126 22.59 -10.93 3.85
C GLY A 126 21.98 -10.19 5.03
N LYS A 127 20.89 -9.42 4.83
CA LYS A 127 20.20 -8.66 5.91
C LYS A 127 18.77 -9.13 6.18
N THR A 128 18.22 -10.06 5.39
CA THR A 128 16.80 -10.43 5.47
C THR A 128 16.56 -11.64 6.37
N TRP A 129 15.62 -11.53 7.30
CA TRP A 129 15.26 -12.59 8.26
C TRP A 129 14.14 -13.49 7.72
N VAL A 130 13.31 -12.94 6.85
CA VAL A 130 12.23 -13.64 6.13
C VAL A 130 12.50 -13.55 4.62
N ASP A 131 11.81 -14.34 3.80
CA ASP A 131 11.98 -14.22 2.35
C ASP A 131 11.45 -12.86 1.86
N VAL A 132 12.13 -12.24 0.90
CA VAL A 132 11.80 -10.89 0.40
C VAL A 132 11.65 -10.89 -1.11
N GLY A 133 10.48 -10.50 -1.61
CA GLY A 133 10.31 -10.11 -3.01
C GLY A 133 10.21 -8.59 -3.17
N PHE A 134 10.11 -8.14 -4.42
CA PHE A 134 10.14 -6.71 -4.73
C PHE A 134 9.08 -6.32 -5.74
N TRP A 135 8.46 -5.17 -5.54
CA TRP A 135 7.66 -4.49 -6.56
C TRP A 135 8.55 -3.61 -7.43
N GLY A 136 8.21 -3.46 -8.71
CA GLY A 136 8.73 -2.39 -9.56
C GLY A 136 7.85 -1.13 -9.44
N GLY A 137 8.40 0.03 -9.77
CA GLY A 137 7.66 1.29 -9.83
C GLY A 137 7.15 1.61 -11.23
N ILE A 138 6.03 2.33 -11.31
CA ILE A 138 5.54 2.98 -12.52
C ILE A 138 5.58 4.48 -12.31
N VAL A 139 6.41 5.17 -13.09
CA VAL A 139 6.53 6.64 -13.12
C VAL A 139 6.43 7.11 -14.58
N PRO A 140 6.10 8.38 -14.88
CA PRO A 140 5.82 8.84 -16.25
C PRO A 140 6.92 8.65 -17.30
N SER A 141 8.15 8.28 -16.91
CA SER A 141 9.32 8.17 -17.78
C SER A 141 9.86 6.75 -17.98
N ASN A 142 9.27 5.71 -17.36
CA ASN A 142 9.90 4.38 -17.28
C ASN A 142 9.16 3.23 -18.00
N LEU A 143 8.32 3.49 -19.02
CA LEU A 143 7.62 2.43 -19.76
C LEU A 143 8.56 1.35 -20.30
N GLU A 144 9.76 1.74 -20.76
CA GLU A 144 10.72 0.82 -21.35
C GLU A 144 11.39 -0.11 -20.33
N ASP A 145 11.39 0.25 -19.05
CA ASP A 145 11.95 -0.55 -17.96
C ASP A 145 11.01 -1.64 -17.45
N LEU A 146 9.71 -1.57 -17.73
CA LEU A 146 8.73 -2.51 -17.16
C LEU A 146 9.03 -3.96 -17.55
N VAL A 147 9.22 -4.26 -18.83
CA VAL A 147 9.50 -5.64 -19.28
C VAL A 147 10.87 -6.15 -18.79
N PRO A 148 11.97 -5.36 -18.84
CA PRO A 148 13.22 -5.74 -18.19
C PRO A 148 13.07 -6.09 -16.70
N LEU A 149 12.33 -5.29 -15.93
CA LEU A 149 12.10 -5.54 -14.49
C LEU A 149 11.30 -6.82 -14.25
N ILE A 150 10.30 -7.12 -15.07
CA ILE A 150 9.56 -8.39 -15.04
C ILE A 150 10.52 -9.58 -15.17
N ARG A 151 11.47 -9.51 -16.11
CA ARG A 151 12.48 -10.55 -16.34
C ARG A 151 13.47 -10.69 -15.19
N MET A 152 13.73 -9.62 -14.45
CA MET A 152 14.51 -9.65 -13.21
C MET A 152 13.75 -10.23 -12.01
N GLY A 153 12.44 -10.44 -12.12
CA GLY A 153 11.64 -11.12 -11.11
C GLY A 153 10.87 -10.20 -10.16
N VAL A 154 10.67 -8.91 -10.50
CA VAL A 154 9.72 -8.08 -9.73
C VAL A 154 8.33 -8.70 -9.78
N ARG A 155 7.57 -8.58 -8.69
CA ARG A 155 6.27 -9.27 -8.55
C ARG A 155 5.12 -8.56 -9.26
N GLY A 156 5.33 -7.34 -9.71
CA GLY A 156 4.37 -6.48 -10.39
C GLY A 156 4.83 -5.03 -10.27
N PHE A 157 3.92 -4.08 -10.52
CA PHE A 157 4.28 -2.67 -10.51
C PHE A 157 3.32 -1.79 -9.77
N LYS A 158 3.84 -0.90 -8.92
CA LYS A 158 3.09 0.09 -8.15
C LYS A 158 3.18 1.47 -8.80
N GLY A 159 2.04 2.15 -8.93
CA GLY A 159 1.93 3.56 -9.31
C GLY A 159 1.07 4.36 -8.33
N PHE A 160 1.13 5.69 -8.44
CA PHE A 160 0.27 6.62 -7.69
C PHE A 160 -0.59 7.43 -8.66
N MET A 161 -1.84 7.72 -8.28
CA MET A 161 -2.74 8.60 -9.06
C MET A 161 -2.91 10.00 -8.43
N ILE A 162 -2.20 10.24 -7.33
CA ILE A 162 -2.04 11.51 -6.62
C ILE A 162 -0.56 11.64 -6.24
N ASP A 163 -0.12 12.83 -5.81
CA ASP A 163 1.26 13.02 -5.35
C ASP A 163 1.62 12.03 -4.23
N SER A 164 2.76 11.34 -4.37
CA SER A 164 3.20 10.30 -3.42
C SER A 164 3.86 10.86 -2.16
N GLY A 165 4.09 12.17 -2.09
CA GLY A 165 4.86 12.82 -1.02
C GLY A 165 6.38 12.81 -1.26
N VAL A 166 6.86 12.31 -2.40
CA VAL A 166 8.29 12.28 -2.74
C VAL A 166 8.49 12.56 -4.24
N ASP A 167 9.53 13.32 -4.58
CA ASP A 167 9.75 13.82 -5.94
C ASP A 167 10.21 12.75 -6.93
N GLU A 168 10.94 11.76 -6.42
CA GLU A 168 11.48 10.67 -7.21
C GLU A 168 10.40 9.65 -7.66
N PHE A 169 9.17 9.75 -7.15
CA PHE A 169 8.06 8.84 -7.48
C PHE A 169 6.77 9.56 -7.92
N PRO A 170 6.83 10.36 -9.01
CA PRO A 170 5.70 11.17 -9.44
C PRO A 170 4.47 10.35 -9.85
N ALA A 171 3.29 10.96 -9.66
CA ALA A 171 2.00 10.39 -10.04
C ALA A 171 1.89 10.12 -11.55
N ILE A 172 1.09 9.12 -11.90
CA ILE A 172 0.78 8.73 -13.28
C ILE A 172 -0.69 9.00 -13.60
N THR A 173 -0.98 9.12 -14.89
CA THR A 173 -2.32 9.44 -15.40
C THR A 173 -3.03 8.17 -15.90
N PRO A 174 -4.37 8.18 -16.04
CA PRO A 174 -5.10 7.08 -16.69
C PRO A 174 -4.60 6.76 -18.11
N ALA A 175 -4.15 7.77 -18.85
CA ALA A 175 -3.53 7.58 -20.16
C ALA A 175 -2.22 6.78 -20.06
N TYR A 176 -1.39 7.06 -19.04
CA TYR A 176 -0.16 6.32 -18.79
C TYR A 176 -0.44 4.88 -18.33
N ILE A 177 -1.48 4.66 -17.49
CA ILE A 177 -1.94 3.31 -17.11
C ILE A 177 -2.24 2.48 -18.37
N LYS A 178 -2.98 3.04 -19.34
CA LYS A 178 -3.30 2.36 -20.61
C LYS A 178 -2.04 2.00 -21.41
N LYS A 179 -1.03 2.88 -21.46
CA LYS A 179 0.27 2.60 -22.10
C LYS A 179 1.02 1.47 -21.37
N ALA A 180 1.08 1.52 -20.04
CA ALA A 180 1.73 0.48 -19.23
C ALA A 180 1.03 -0.88 -19.40
N MET A 181 -0.30 -0.93 -19.39
CA MET A 181 -1.07 -2.15 -19.66
C MET A 181 -0.73 -2.73 -21.03
N LYS A 182 -0.64 -1.91 -22.08
CA LYS A 182 -0.23 -2.36 -23.42
C LYS A 182 1.18 -2.95 -23.40
N LYS A 183 2.11 -2.33 -22.65
CA LYS A 183 3.51 -2.76 -22.55
C LYS A 183 3.68 -4.12 -21.88
N VAL A 184 2.93 -4.38 -20.81
CA VAL A 184 3.06 -5.61 -20.00
C VAL A 184 2.08 -6.72 -20.40
N LYS A 185 1.23 -6.49 -21.40
CA LYS A 185 0.27 -7.47 -21.89
C LYS A 185 0.95 -8.79 -22.26
N GLY A 186 0.44 -9.89 -21.73
CA GLY A 186 0.94 -11.25 -21.99
C GLY A 186 2.01 -11.74 -21.02
N TYR A 187 2.55 -10.87 -20.15
CA TYR A 187 3.47 -11.25 -19.09
C TYR A 187 2.71 -11.64 -17.81
N GLN A 188 3.31 -12.52 -16.99
CA GLN A 188 2.78 -12.89 -15.67
C GLN A 188 3.01 -11.78 -14.64
N THR A 189 2.34 -10.65 -14.79
CA THR A 189 2.48 -9.48 -13.91
C THR A 189 1.14 -8.84 -13.58
N MET A 190 1.17 -7.82 -12.72
CA MET A 190 0.02 -7.00 -12.35
C MET A 190 0.45 -5.55 -12.16
N LEU A 191 -0.48 -4.61 -12.36
CA LEU A 191 -0.29 -3.19 -12.07
C LEU A 191 -1.17 -2.81 -10.89
N MET A 192 -0.62 -2.09 -9.92
CA MET A 192 -1.30 -1.71 -8.70
C MET A 192 -1.18 -0.22 -8.42
N PHE A 193 -2.20 0.35 -7.80
CA PHE A 193 -2.34 1.80 -7.71
C PHE A 193 -2.73 2.25 -6.31
N HIS A 194 -2.02 3.26 -5.81
CA HIS A 194 -2.58 4.11 -4.77
C HIS A 194 -3.63 4.97 -5.46
N ALA A 195 -4.88 4.60 -5.24
CA ALA A 195 -6.01 5.09 -5.98
C ALA A 195 -6.67 6.21 -5.19
N GLU A 196 -6.05 7.38 -5.14
CA GLU A 196 -6.69 8.65 -4.78
C GLU A 196 -6.50 9.59 -5.98
N MET A 197 -7.52 10.36 -6.33
CA MET A 197 -7.49 11.33 -7.42
C MET A 197 -8.57 12.38 -7.21
N GLN A 198 -8.22 13.67 -7.33
CA GLN A 198 -9.23 14.72 -7.31
C GLN A 198 -10.28 14.53 -8.43
N PRO A 199 -11.59 14.70 -8.13
CA PRO A 199 -12.61 14.72 -9.16
C PRO A 199 -12.42 15.88 -10.15
N HIS A 200 -12.65 15.61 -11.45
CA HIS A 200 -12.56 16.60 -12.52
C HIS A 200 -13.88 16.63 -13.32
N LYS A 201 -14.41 17.82 -13.62
CA LYS A 201 -15.74 17.98 -14.27
C LYS A 201 -15.80 17.52 -15.73
N SER A 202 -14.67 17.32 -16.39
CA SER A 202 -14.63 16.85 -17.78
C SER A 202 -13.41 15.97 -18.00
N HIS A 203 -13.55 14.88 -18.77
CA HIS A 203 -12.46 13.99 -19.20
C HIS A 203 -11.54 14.71 -20.22
N GLN A 204 -11.01 15.88 -19.86
CA GLN A 204 -9.89 16.45 -20.59
C GLN A 204 -8.61 15.77 -20.10
N PRO A 205 -7.66 15.48 -21.00
CA PRO A 205 -6.45 14.78 -20.61
C PRO A 205 -5.69 15.61 -19.56
N PRO A 206 -5.22 14.99 -18.47
CA PRO A 206 -4.21 15.62 -17.64
C PRO A 206 -3.01 15.96 -18.53
N VAL A 207 -2.56 17.21 -18.40
CA VAL A 207 -1.44 17.85 -19.10
C VAL A 207 -0.33 16.85 -19.47
N LEU A 208 0.03 16.81 -20.76
CA LEU A 208 1.15 16.03 -21.26
C LEU A 208 2.46 16.83 -21.21
N VAL A 209 3.51 16.05 -21.04
CA VAL A 209 4.95 16.35 -21.02
C VAL A 209 5.40 17.00 -22.33
N ASP A 210 6.35 17.95 -22.26
CA ASP A 210 7.19 18.33 -23.40
C ASP A 210 8.56 17.65 -23.27
N GLU A 211 8.97 16.95 -24.32
CA GLU A 211 10.33 16.51 -24.56
C GLU A 211 10.97 17.49 -25.56
N THR A 212 11.75 18.47 -25.10
CA THR A 212 12.87 18.99 -25.88
C THR A 212 13.98 19.58 -24.99
N GLY A 213 15.21 19.12 -25.24
CA GLY A 213 16.47 19.87 -25.18
C GLY A 213 16.77 20.72 -23.93
N GLY A 214 17.63 20.19 -23.06
CA GLY A 214 18.02 20.82 -21.80
C GLY A 214 18.36 22.31 -21.87
N ARG A 215 17.72 23.06 -20.96
CA ARG A 215 18.18 24.28 -20.26
C ARG A 215 17.16 24.57 -19.14
N THR A 216 17.67 25.04 -18.01
CA THR A 216 17.00 25.27 -16.71
C THR A 216 15.70 26.09 -16.83
N PRO A 217 14.62 25.79 -16.08
CA PRO A 217 13.36 26.54 -16.17
C PRO A 217 13.44 27.91 -15.47
N VAL A 218 12.99 28.97 -16.15
CA VAL A 218 12.66 30.28 -15.58
C VAL A 218 11.16 30.51 -15.80
N LEU A 219 10.43 30.92 -14.76
CA LEU A 219 9.04 31.35 -14.87
C LEU A 219 8.96 32.64 -15.70
N VAL A 220 8.22 32.63 -16.82
CA VAL A 220 7.98 33.83 -17.63
C VAL A 220 6.47 34.13 -17.74
N PRO A 221 6.03 35.36 -17.41
CA PRO A 221 4.67 35.83 -17.69
C PRO A 221 4.36 35.83 -19.19
N ASN A 222 3.11 35.48 -19.51
CA ASN A 222 2.67 35.18 -20.87
C ASN A 222 2.41 36.46 -21.69
N GLU A 223 3.42 37.00 -22.38
CA GLU A 223 3.21 37.95 -23.48
C GLU A 223 4.06 37.62 -24.71
N ARG A 224 3.36 37.19 -25.77
CA ARG A 224 3.77 37.19 -27.19
C ARG A 224 4.95 36.24 -27.49
N HIS A 225 4.89 35.46 -28.55
CA HIS A 225 5.36 35.81 -29.89
C HIS A 225 4.88 34.65 -30.80
N ALA A 226 4.16 34.88 -31.89
CA ALA A 226 4.63 35.49 -33.14
C ALA A 226 5.73 34.67 -33.85
N LEU A 227 5.27 34.01 -34.92
CA LEU A 227 5.96 33.77 -36.19
C LEU A 227 7.07 32.69 -36.28
N PHE A 228 6.95 31.97 -37.40
CA PHE A 228 7.88 31.08 -38.11
C PHE A 228 7.87 29.60 -37.66
N SER A 229 7.37 28.62 -38.42
CA SER A 229 7.47 28.24 -39.85
C SER A 229 8.43 27.06 -40.07
N ILE A 230 7.86 26.01 -40.68
CA ILE A 230 8.44 24.85 -41.39
C ILE A 230 8.49 23.55 -40.58
N ASP A 231 7.46 22.73 -40.80
CA ASP A 231 7.63 21.29 -40.94
C ASP A 231 7.78 20.95 -42.43
N ALA A 232 8.74 20.08 -42.73
CA ALA A 232 8.79 19.32 -43.96
C ALA A 232 8.43 17.86 -43.66
N ALA A 233 7.27 17.47 -44.20
CA ALA A 233 6.89 16.17 -44.75
C ALA A 233 6.96 14.91 -43.87
N LEU A 234 5.80 14.26 -43.69
CA LEU A 234 5.38 12.99 -44.31
C LEU A 234 3.97 12.63 -43.78
N SER A 235 2.91 13.05 -44.49
CA SER A 235 2.02 12.22 -45.35
C SER A 235 0.99 11.35 -44.61
N ASP A 236 -0.26 11.86 -44.61
CA ASP A 236 -1.58 11.25 -44.85
C ASP A 236 -1.90 9.90 -44.15
N ASP A 237 -3.06 9.70 -43.52
CA ASP A 237 -4.39 10.08 -43.97
C ASP A 237 -5.44 9.91 -42.84
N GLU A 238 -6.64 10.43 -43.11
CA GLU A 238 -7.91 10.35 -42.35
C GLU A 238 -8.24 11.50 -41.37
N SER A 239 -8.94 12.45 -41.98
CA SER A 239 -9.66 13.61 -41.46
C SER A 239 -10.83 13.28 -40.53
N ASP A 240 -10.96 14.05 -39.47
CA ASP A 240 -12.28 14.51 -38.99
C ASP A 240 -12.16 15.98 -38.55
N THR A 241 -12.71 16.85 -39.39
CA THR A 241 -12.74 18.31 -39.19
C THR A 241 -13.90 18.71 -38.28
N LEU A 242 -13.59 19.34 -37.14
CA LEU A 242 -14.54 20.17 -36.40
C LEU A 242 -13.91 21.56 -36.18
N SER A 243 -14.44 22.53 -36.90
CA SER A 243 -14.08 23.95 -36.81
C SER A 243 -14.63 24.56 -35.51
N TYR A 244 -13.79 25.30 -34.77
CA TYR A 244 -14.25 26.25 -33.76
C TYR A 244 -13.71 27.64 -34.06
N SER A 245 -14.65 28.58 -34.20
CA SER A 245 -14.43 30.01 -34.29
C SER A 245 -14.02 30.60 -32.94
N THR A 246 -12.97 31.40 -32.94
CA THR A 246 -12.47 32.17 -31.80
C THR A 246 -13.13 33.55 -31.72
N GLU A 247 -13.89 33.83 -30.67
CA GLU A 247 -14.11 35.20 -30.18
C GLU A 247 -14.13 35.23 -28.63
N ASN A 248 -13.08 35.87 -28.11
CA ASN A 248 -12.83 36.47 -26.80
C ASN A 248 -13.75 36.20 -25.60
N GLY A 249 -13.15 35.57 -24.58
CA GLY A 249 -13.46 35.75 -23.16
C GLY A 249 -12.40 35.00 -22.33
N PHE A 250 -11.69 35.69 -21.44
CA PHE A 250 -10.79 35.05 -20.47
C PHE A 250 -11.58 33.99 -19.68
N LEU A 251 -11.27 32.71 -19.89
CA LEU A 251 -11.83 31.61 -19.10
C LEU A 251 -10.70 30.95 -18.32
N MET A 252 -10.73 31.21 -17.02
CA MET A 252 -10.19 30.33 -15.98
C MET A 252 -10.53 28.87 -16.34
N GLY A 253 -9.61 27.94 -16.08
CA GLY A 253 -9.86 26.51 -16.25
C GLY A 253 -11.20 26.10 -15.64
N PRO A 254 -11.89 25.06 -16.17
CA PRO A 254 -13.28 24.79 -15.80
C PRO A 254 -13.45 24.66 -14.29
N ASN A 255 -14.39 25.45 -13.78
CA ASN A 255 -14.52 25.82 -12.39
C ASN A 255 -14.61 24.60 -11.45
N ILE A 256 -13.66 24.46 -10.52
CA ILE A 256 -13.60 23.46 -9.44
C ILE A 256 -14.72 23.67 -8.39
N ASP A 257 -15.47 24.76 -8.48
CA ASP A 257 -16.49 25.19 -7.51
C ASP A 257 -17.76 24.32 -7.37
N ASP A 258 -17.90 23.22 -8.11
CA ASP A 258 -19.00 22.26 -7.87
C ASP A 258 -18.48 20.85 -7.49
N LEU A 259 -17.46 20.77 -6.64
CA LEU A 259 -17.10 19.49 -6.01
C LEU A 259 -18.26 19.04 -5.09
N GLU A 260 -19.17 18.23 -5.62
CA GLU A 260 -20.16 17.55 -4.79
C GLU A 260 -19.42 16.53 -3.89
N LEU A 261 -19.26 16.88 -2.61
CA LEU A 261 -18.82 15.99 -1.52
C LEU A 261 -19.93 14.99 -1.11
N GLY A 262 -21.01 14.92 -1.88
CA GLY A 262 -22.19 14.11 -1.60
C GLY A 262 -22.01 12.63 -1.91
N VAL A 263 -22.81 11.81 -1.22
CA VAL A 263 -22.94 10.35 -1.33
C VAL A 263 -23.05 9.83 -2.78
N SER A 264 -22.65 8.57 -2.98
CA SER A 264 -22.80 7.63 -4.13
C SER A 264 -23.63 8.05 -5.36
N ALA A 265 -24.75 8.76 -5.21
CA ALA A 265 -25.54 9.28 -6.31
C ALA A 265 -24.83 10.40 -7.12
N SER A 266 -24.06 11.28 -6.46
CA SER A 266 -23.22 12.32 -7.12
C SER A 266 -22.02 11.73 -7.85
N PHE A 267 -21.60 10.52 -7.46
CA PHE A 267 -20.47 9.83 -8.06
C PHE A 267 -20.84 9.31 -9.46
N ILE A 268 -22.08 8.82 -9.65
CA ILE A 268 -22.54 8.28 -10.94
C ILE A 268 -22.48 9.35 -12.04
N SER A 269 -22.74 10.62 -11.73
CA SER A 269 -22.68 11.69 -12.74
C SER A 269 -21.24 12.04 -13.17
N ARG A 270 -20.22 11.70 -12.36
CA ARG A 270 -18.81 12.04 -12.59
C ARG A 270 -17.98 10.87 -13.13
N ALA A 271 -18.39 9.64 -12.88
CA ALA A 271 -17.67 8.45 -13.34
C ALA A 271 -17.63 8.35 -14.88
N PRO A 272 -16.61 7.71 -15.47
CA PRO A 272 -16.59 7.45 -16.91
C PRO A 272 -17.85 6.73 -17.38
N LYS A 273 -18.40 7.13 -18.53
CA LYS A 273 -19.66 6.57 -19.09
C LYS A 273 -19.68 5.02 -19.08
N PRO A 274 -18.61 4.30 -19.45
CA PRO A 274 -18.58 2.84 -19.38
C PRO A 274 -18.76 2.28 -17.96
N VAL A 275 -18.27 2.99 -16.95
CA VAL A 275 -18.40 2.62 -15.53
C VAL A 275 -19.83 2.89 -15.04
N VAL A 276 -20.43 4.01 -15.44
CA VAL A 276 -21.85 4.29 -15.17
C VAL A 276 -22.74 3.19 -15.74
N GLN A 277 -22.49 2.80 -17.00
CA GLN A 277 -23.21 1.72 -17.64
C GLN A 277 -23.02 0.40 -16.89
N LEU A 278 -21.78 0.08 -16.49
CA LEU A 278 -21.47 -1.11 -15.70
C LEU A 278 -22.29 -1.16 -14.40
N LEU A 279 -22.36 -0.05 -13.67
CA LEU A 279 -23.13 0.04 -12.43
C LEU A 279 -24.64 -0.08 -12.67
N SER A 280 -25.17 0.52 -13.73
CA SER A 280 -26.61 0.50 -14.05
C SER A 280 -27.14 -0.90 -14.39
N THR A 281 -26.27 -1.81 -14.84
CA THR A 281 -26.64 -3.19 -15.19
C THR A 281 -26.73 -4.14 -13.98
N GLN A 282 -26.25 -3.72 -12.81
CA GLN A 282 -26.32 -4.50 -11.58
C GLN A 282 -27.69 -4.33 -10.92
N LYS A 283 -28.31 -5.43 -10.45
CA LYS A 283 -29.48 -5.30 -9.57
C LYS A 283 -29.02 -4.63 -8.27
N PRO A 284 -29.74 -3.59 -7.78
CA PRO A 284 -29.42 -2.98 -6.51
C PRO A 284 -29.42 -4.04 -5.41
N ASP A 285 -28.30 -4.18 -4.72
CA ASP A 285 -28.17 -5.05 -3.57
C ASP A 285 -28.95 -4.40 -2.41
N LYS A 286 -30.14 -4.93 -2.12
CA LYS A 286 -31.07 -4.37 -1.13
C LYS A 286 -30.46 -4.31 0.27
N ASP A 287 -29.49 -5.17 0.58
CA ASP A 287 -28.83 -5.24 1.88
C ASP A 287 -27.69 -4.22 2.00
N TYR A 288 -26.96 -3.93 0.93
CA TYR A 288 -25.91 -2.91 0.91
C TYR A 288 -26.49 -1.48 0.89
N ILE A 289 -27.59 -1.25 0.19
CA ILE A 289 -28.25 0.08 0.08
C ILE A 289 -28.76 0.59 1.43
N LYS A 290 -29.09 -0.29 2.38
CA LYS A 290 -29.50 0.13 3.74
C LYS A 290 -28.37 0.78 4.56
N ALA A 291 -27.11 0.58 4.19
CA ALA A 291 -25.95 1.14 4.90
C ALA A 291 -25.57 2.58 4.47
N GLN A 292 -26.31 3.19 3.53
CA GLN A 292 -25.91 4.40 2.79
C GLN A 292 -25.86 5.74 3.55
N ARG A 293 -26.13 5.78 4.86
CA ARG A 293 -25.92 7.00 5.65
C ARG A 293 -24.96 6.71 6.79
N THR A 294 -23.67 6.72 6.46
CA THR A 294 -22.63 6.81 7.48
C THR A 294 -22.65 8.21 8.06
N PRO A 295 -22.73 8.37 9.40
CA PRO A 295 -22.59 9.68 10.02
C PRO A 295 -21.23 10.27 9.62
N ARG A 296 -21.22 11.56 9.23
CA ARG A 296 -19.95 12.30 9.16
C ARG A 296 -19.37 12.38 10.57
N LEU A 297 -18.05 12.33 10.68
CA LEU A 297 -17.38 12.61 11.94
C LEU A 297 -17.86 13.98 12.42
N GLU A 298 -18.37 14.06 13.65
CA GLU A 298 -18.79 15.34 14.24
C GLU A 298 -17.59 16.29 14.21
N SER A 299 -17.71 17.35 13.43
CA SER A 299 -16.68 18.38 13.29
C SER A 299 -17.35 19.74 13.19
N ASN A 300 -16.69 20.77 13.69
CA ASN A 300 -17.17 22.16 13.61
C ASN A 300 -16.85 22.81 12.24
N LEU A 301 -16.48 22.00 11.23
CA LEU A 301 -16.13 22.49 9.90
C LEU A 301 -17.39 22.83 9.11
N THR A 302 -17.38 23.99 8.45
CA THR A 302 -18.45 24.39 7.52
C THR A 302 -18.36 23.63 6.20
N GLU A 303 -19.45 23.57 5.40
CA GLU A 303 -19.39 22.96 4.06
C GLU A 303 -18.38 23.67 3.13
N ALA A 304 -18.21 24.98 3.29
CA ALA A 304 -17.20 25.77 2.58
C ALA A 304 -15.79 25.31 2.96
N GLN A 305 -15.50 25.18 4.27
CA GLN A 305 -14.23 24.64 4.78
C GLN A 305 -13.95 23.22 4.29
N LEU A 306 -14.95 22.32 4.35
CA LEU A 306 -14.80 20.94 3.85
C LEU A 306 -14.42 20.94 2.36
N THR A 307 -15.05 21.81 1.58
CA THR A 307 -14.79 21.95 0.15
C THR A 307 -13.40 22.53 -0.11
N ALA A 308 -13.02 23.59 0.59
CA ALA A 308 -11.71 24.23 0.48
C ALA A 308 -10.57 23.27 0.87
N LEU A 309 -10.76 22.50 1.96
CA LEU A 309 -9.81 21.48 2.42
C LEU A 309 -9.55 20.42 1.35
N ALA A 310 -10.63 19.91 0.75
CA ALA A 310 -10.54 18.90 -0.30
C ALA A 310 -9.97 19.46 -1.61
N LYS A 311 -10.12 20.75 -1.92
CA LYS A 311 -9.61 21.36 -3.16
C LYS A 311 -8.13 21.67 -3.12
N SER A 312 -7.62 22.05 -1.96
CA SER A 312 -6.29 22.64 -1.84
C SER A 312 -5.20 21.68 -2.32
N PRO A 313 -4.38 22.05 -3.33
CA PRO A 313 -3.28 21.20 -3.76
C PRO A 313 -2.25 20.99 -2.64
N TYR A 314 -2.05 21.96 -1.75
CA TYR A 314 -1.09 21.88 -0.64
C TYR A 314 -1.47 20.85 0.43
N LEU A 315 -2.77 20.60 0.63
CA LEU A 315 -3.28 19.73 1.70
C LEU A 315 -3.50 18.29 1.27
N GLN A 316 -3.31 18.03 -0.02
CA GLN A 316 -3.48 16.72 -0.63
C GLN A 316 -2.19 15.94 -0.71
N ALA A 317 -1.03 16.59 -0.76
CA ALA A 317 0.23 15.87 -0.65
C ALA A 317 0.37 15.25 0.74
N SER A 318 1.05 14.11 0.81
CA SER A 318 1.35 13.49 2.10
C SER A 318 2.30 14.33 2.95
N GLU A 319 3.00 15.33 2.37
CA GLU A 319 4.21 15.92 2.96
C GLU A 319 4.37 17.43 2.75
N PRO A 320 4.96 18.15 3.73
CA PRO A 320 5.47 19.53 3.57
C PRO A 320 6.95 19.61 3.29
N GLN A 321 7.71 18.51 3.45
CA GLN A 321 9.18 18.53 3.41
C GLN A 321 9.77 17.93 2.14
N PHE A 322 9.04 17.04 1.47
CA PHE A 322 9.48 16.38 0.25
C PHE A 322 8.36 16.47 -0.80
N GLY A 323 8.71 16.51 -2.08
CA GLY A 323 7.71 16.57 -3.14
C GLY A 323 7.51 17.96 -3.76
N LYS A 324 6.87 17.98 -4.93
CA LYS A 324 6.70 19.17 -5.76
C LYS A 324 5.97 20.30 -5.03
N LEU A 325 4.94 19.96 -4.24
CA LEU A 325 4.09 20.91 -3.54
C LEU A 325 4.76 21.49 -2.29
N SER A 326 5.56 20.68 -1.59
CA SER A 326 6.48 21.13 -0.54
C SER A 326 7.51 22.15 -1.06
N ARG A 327 8.03 21.96 -2.28
CA ARG A 327 8.98 22.90 -2.88
C ARG A 327 8.36 24.23 -3.30
N LEU A 328 7.09 24.24 -3.69
CA LEU A 328 6.34 25.48 -3.90
C LEU A 328 6.19 26.29 -2.60
N ALA A 329 6.27 25.64 -1.44
CA ALA A 329 6.24 26.25 -0.11
C ALA A 329 7.56 26.88 0.35
N ASN A 330 8.65 26.67 -0.39
CA ASN A 330 9.99 27.09 0.02
C ASN A 330 10.56 28.16 -0.94
N PRO A 331 10.59 29.44 -0.53
CA PRO A 331 11.09 30.54 -1.38
C PRO A 331 12.61 30.50 -1.64
N ASN A 332 13.38 29.65 -0.95
CA ASN A 332 14.84 29.54 -1.06
C ASN A 332 15.31 28.29 -1.83
N HIS A 333 14.42 27.55 -2.49
CA HIS A 333 14.81 26.40 -3.30
C HIS A 333 15.50 26.87 -4.60
N ASP A 334 16.83 27.03 -4.58
CA ASP A 334 17.59 27.50 -5.73
C ASP A 334 17.46 26.54 -6.93
N SER A 335 17.07 27.08 -8.08
CA SER A 335 16.82 26.33 -9.32
C SER A 335 18.10 25.75 -9.96
N GLU A 336 19.29 26.22 -9.55
CA GLU A 336 20.58 25.84 -10.14
C GLU A 336 21.19 24.55 -9.54
N GLU A 337 20.95 24.22 -8.27
CA GLU A 337 21.51 22.98 -7.66
C GLU A 337 20.81 21.70 -8.15
N VAL A 338 19.57 21.82 -8.63
CA VAL A 338 18.78 20.71 -9.21
C VAL A 338 19.41 20.20 -10.52
N ALA A 339 20.18 21.02 -11.23
CA ALA A 339 20.88 20.60 -12.44
C ALA A 339 21.92 19.49 -12.17
N ASN A 340 22.41 19.36 -10.94
CA ASN A 340 23.37 18.31 -10.55
C ASN A 340 22.70 16.95 -10.25
N TYR A 341 21.35 16.88 -10.23
CA TYR A 341 20.57 15.66 -10.03
C TYR A 341 20.33 14.84 -11.31
N GLN A 342 21.20 14.98 -12.31
CA GLN A 342 21.16 14.14 -13.51
C GLN A 342 21.82 12.77 -13.33
N SER A 343 22.38 12.49 -12.14
CA SER A 343 23.05 11.21 -11.85
C SER A 343 22.19 10.32 -10.94
N PRO A 344 21.94 9.05 -11.29
CA PRO A 344 21.32 8.05 -10.41
C PRO A 344 22.17 7.69 -9.17
N LEU A 345 23.37 8.28 -9.06
CA LEU A 345 24.30 8.15 -7.92
C LEU A 345 24.42 9.46 -7.11
N ALA A 346 23.66 10.51 -7.45
CA ALA A 346 23.66 11.73 -6.65
C ALA A 346 23.16 11.38 -5.24
N LYS A 347 24.05 11.55 -4.26
CA LYS A 347 23.61 11.54 -2.86
C LYS A 347 22.56 12.64 -2.71
N PRO A 348 21.56 12.48 -1.82
CA PRO A 348 20.86 13.62 -1.27
C PRO A 348 21.90 14.72 -1.00
N LEU A 349 21.66 15.96 -1.44
CA LEU A 349 22.45 17.10 -0.95
C LEU A 349 22.71 16.88 0.55
N ASP A 350 23.90 17.25 1.04
CA ASP A 350 24.06 17.52 2.47
C ASP A 350 23.06 18.65 2.78
N PHE A 351 21.81 18.25 2.99
CA PHE A 351 20.67 19.11 3.16
C PHE A 351 20.93 19.76 4.50
N ASP A 352 21.24 21.05 4.48
CA ASP A 352 21.25 21.84 5.70
C ASP A 352 19.81 21.89 6.21
N SER A 353 19.47 20.89 7.02
CA SER A 353 18.14 20.67 7.58
C SER A 353 17.71 21.87 8.41
N GLU A 354 18.65 22.58 9.04
CA GLU A 354 18.35 23.80 9.80
C GLU A 354 17.89 24.93 8.87
N LYS A 355 18.55 25.16 7.73
CA LYS A 355 18.12 26.16 6.73
C LYS A 355 16.81 25.82 6.02
N PHE A 356 16.57 24.53 5.78
CA PHE A 356 15.32 24.07 5.15
C PHE A 356 14.11 24.22 6.09
N LEU A 357 14.27 23.85 7.36
CA LEU A 357 13.23 23.98 8.38
C LEU A 357 12.90 25.44 8.71
N GLN A 358 13.84 26.38 8.54
CA GLN A 358 13.63 27.81 8.78
C GLN A 358 12.74 28.50 7.73
N ASN A 359 12.49 27.88 6.56
CA ASN A 359 11.88 28.57 5.40
C ASN A 359 10.69 27.83 4.76
N LEU A 360 10.14 26.80 5.39
CA LEU A 360 8.90 26.18 4.92
C LEU A 360 7.69 26.87 5.53
N ASP A 361 6.87 27.51 4.69
CA ASP A 361 5.52 27.87 5.11
C ASP A 361 4.69 26.59 5.34
N GLU A 362 3.88 26.60 6.39
CA GLU A 362 3.05 25.44 6.76
C GLU A 362 2.01 25.19 5.65
N PRO A 363 1.73 23.93 5.25
CA PRO A 363 0.81 23.66 4.13
C PRO A 363 -0.56 24.32 4.29
N LEU A 364 -1.09 24.34 5.52
CA LEU A 364 -2.35 25.01 5.81
C LEU A 364 -2.27 26.53 5.67
N LYS A 365 -1.16 27.15 6.06
CA LYS A 365 -0.95 28.59 5.85
C LYS A 365 -0.93 28.95 4.37
N MET A 366 -0.23 28.16 3.55
CA MET A 366 -0.23 28.38 2.11
C MET A 366 -1.64 28.23 1.51
N ALA A 367 -2.36 27.20 1.95
CA ALA A 367 -3.73 26.99 1.51
C ALA A 367 -4.65 28.16 1.92
N GLN A 368 -4.49 28.71 3.13
CA GLN A 368 -5.22 29.88 3.62
C GLN A 368 -4.91 31.17 2.84
N GLN A 369 -3.70 31.29 2.27
CA GLN A 369 -3.36 32.43 1.40
C GLN A 369 -4.11 32.38 0.05
N GLU A 370 -4.47 31.19 -0.42
CA GLU A 370 -5.22 31.00 -1.67
C GLU A 370 -6.74 30.94 -1.46
N ASP A 371 -7.18 30.45 -0.31
CA ASP A 371 -8.60 30.24 -0.01
C ASP A 371 -8.94 30.64 1.44
N HIS A 372 -9.58 31.80 1.59
CA HIS A 372 -10.01 32.35 2.88
C HIS A 372 -11.08 31.51 3.58
N ASP A 373 -11.76 30.59 2.89
CA ASP A 373 -12.68 29.66 3.56
C ASP A 373 -11.91 28.75 4.54
N LEU A 374 -10.58 28.60 4.40
CA LEU A 374 -9.71 27.86 5.32
C LEU A 374 -9.33 28.64 6.59
N ASP A 375 -9.74 29.91 6.72
CA ASP A 375 -9.46 30.70 7.91
C ASP A 375 -10.07 30.04 9.15
N GLY A 376 -9.26 29.92 10.21
CA GLY A 376 -9.67 29.30 11.47
C GLY A 376 -9.76 27.77 11.46
N VAL A 377 -9.40 27.10 10.36
CA VAL A 377 -9.22 25.64 10.37
C VAL A 377 -8.07 25.27 11.30
N ASP A 378 -8.31 24.31 12.19
CA ASP A 378 -7.31 23.81 13.12
C ASP A 378 -6.56 22.61 12.50
N PRO A 379 -5.23 22.72 12.27
CA PRO A 379 -4.41 21.66 11.67
C PRO A 379 -4.17 20.48 12.62
N THR A 380 -4.48 20.63 13.92
CA THR A 380 -4.28 19.59 14.94
C THR A 380 -5.44 18.61 15.04
N LEU A 381 -6.59 18.94 14.43
CA LEU A 381 -7.76 18.08 14.41
C LEU A 381 -7.64 17.02 13.31
N TYR A 382 -7.85 15.76 13.68
CA TYR A 382 -7.92 14.67 12.69
C TYR A 382 -9.04 14.89 11.66
N ALA A 383 -10.14 15.54 12.06
CA ALA A 383 -11.25 15.87 11.17
C ALA A 383 -10.84 16.78 10.00
N SER A 384 -9.95 17.75 10.23
CA SER A 384 -9.42 18.65 9.20
C SER A 384 -8.62 17.88 8.16
N PHE A 385 -7.74 16.97 8.61
CA PHE A 385 -6.99 16.08 7.72
C PHE A 385 -7.89 15.09 6.97
N LEU A 386 -8.84 14.47 7.67
CA LEU A 386 -9.80 13.55 7.06
C LEU A 386 -10.61 14.23 5.93
N ALA A 387 -10.95 15.51 6.10
CA ALA A 387 -11.68 16.30 5.12
C ALA A 387 -10.83 16.72 3.91
N SER A 388 -9.50 16.82 4.02
CA SER A 388 -8.65 17.14 2.86
C SER A 388 -8.49 15.99 1.88
N ARG A 389 -8.81 14.76 2.30
CA ARG A 389 -8.79 13.54 1.49
C ARG A 389 -10.11 12.79 1.55
N PRO A 390 -11.21 13.34 1.00
CA PRO A 390 -12.55 12.74 1.07
C PRO A 390 -12.65 11.37 0.35
N ASP A 391 -13.68 10.58 0.69
CA ASP A 391 -13.94 9.25 0.07
C ASP A 391 -14.01 9.29 -1.46
N ASN A 392 -14.47 10.41 -2.02
CA ASN A 392 -14.62 10.57 -3.47
C ASN A 392 -13.28 10.60 -4.23
N PHE A 393 -12.15 10.82 -3.55
CA PHE A 393 -10.83 10.68 -4.16
C PHE A 393 -10.55 9.24 -4.53
N GLU A 394 -10.90 8.32 -3.63
CA GLU A 394 -10.74 6.89 -3.88
C GLU A 394 -11.70 6.41 -4.97
N THR A 395 -12.98 6.77 -4.88
CA THR A 395 -13.96 6.32 -5.87
C THR A 395 -13.67 6.87 -7.27
N THR A 396 -13.20 8.11 -7.39
CA THR A 396 -12.79 8.72 -8.68
C THR A 396 -11.63 7.94 -9.31
N ALA A 397 -10.55 7.72 -8.57
CA ALA A 397 -9.39 6.99 -9.08
C ALA A 397 -9.75 5.55 -9.48
N ILE A 398 -10.54 4.86 -8.66
CA ILE A 398 -10.97 3.49 -8.92
C ILE A 398 -11.86 3.41 -10.17
N ALA A 399 -12.72 4.41 -10.41
CA ALA A 399 -13.53 4.47 -11.62
C ALA A 399 -12.66 4.57 -12.89
N GLU A 400 -11.62 5.40 -12.87
CA GLU A 400 -10.65 5.51 -13.97
C GLU A 400 -9.86 4.20 -14.20
N ILE A 401 -9.46 3.53 -13.12
CA ILE A 401 -8.80 2.21 -13.19
C ILE A 401 -9.74 1.17 -13.82
N ILE A 402 -11.03 1.19 -13.48
CA ILE A 402 -12.04 0.32 -14.10
C ILE A 402 -12.24 0.65 -15.58
N ASP A 403 -12.28 1.93 -15.99
CA ASP A 403 -12.30 2.30 -17.43
C ASP A 403 -11.07 1.76 -18.16
N CYS A 404 -9.88 1.85 -17.56
CA CYS A 404 -8.67 1.26 -18.12
C CYS A 404 -8.79 -0.26 -18.28
N SER A 405 -9.33 -0.96 -17.27
CA SER A 405 -9.54 -2.41 -17.32
C SER A 405 -10.61 -2.83 -18.33
N LEU A 406 -11.68 -2.07 -18.50
CA LEU A 406 -12.73 -2.35 -19.49
C LEU A 406 -12.16 -2.35 -20.92
N ARG A 407 -11.17 -1.49 -21.19
CA ARG A 407 -10.50 -1.39 -22.50
C ARG A 407 -9.44 -2.46 -22.71
N ASN A 408 -8.80 -2.93 -21.64
CA ASN A 408 -7.73 -3.93 -21.69
C ASN A 408 -7.92 -5.01 -20.60
N PRO A 409 -8.92 -5.90 -20.73
CA PRO A 409 -9.33 -6.82 -19.65
C PRO A 409 -8.39 -8.00 -19.40
N GLN A 410 -7.18 -7.99 -19.98
CA GLN A 410 -6.22 -9.08 -19.88
C GLN A 410 -5.12 -8.83 -18.84
N VAL A 411 -4.90 -7.58 -18.45
CA VAL A 411 -3.84 -7.21 -17.48
C VAL A 411 -4.48 -7.09 -16.10
N PRO A 412 -4.05 -7.88 -15.10
CA PRO A 412 -4.54 -7.75 -13.74
C PRO A 412 -4.23 -6.38 -13.15
N LEU A 413 -5.25 -5.72 -12.61
CA LEU A 413 -5.12 -4.46 -11.88
C LEU A 413 -5.45 -4.68 -10.39
N HIS A 414 -4.80 -3.92 -9.53
CA HIS A 414 -4.97 -4.06 -8.09
C HIS A 414 -5.04 -2.70 -7.37
N ILE A 415 -6.07 -2.53 -6.56
CA ILE A 415 -6.24 -1.35 -5.72
C ILE A 415 -5.53 -1.63 -4.39
N VAL A 416 -4.45 -0.90 -4.11
CA VAL A 416 -3.78 -1.02 -2.81
C VAL A 416 -4.56 -0.32 -1.71
N HIS A 417 -4.38 -0.76 -0.46
CA HIS A 417 -4.81 -0.10 0.77
C HIS A 417 -6.19 0.60 0.70
N LEU A 418 -7.23 -0.11 0.22
CA LEU A 418 -8.58 0.44 0.09
C LEU A 418 -9.14 0.84 1.46
N ALA A 419 -9.42 2.12 1.65
CA ALA A 419 -9.88 2.66 2.92
C ALA A 419 -11.37 2.99 2.92
N THR A 420 -11.95 3.40 1.79
CA THR A 420 -13.38 3.72 1.71
C THR A 420 -14.26 2.53 1.35
N HIS A 421 -15.35 2.37 2.07
CA HIS A 421 -16.42 1.43 1.72
C HIS A 421 -17.18 1.88 0.46
N GLU A 422 -17.18 3.17 0.11
CA GLU A 422 -17.93 3.69 -1.05
C GLU A 422 -17.43 3.13 -2.39
N ALA A 423 -16.19 2.63 -2.42
CA ALA A 423 -15.61 1.98 -3.58
C ALA A 423 -16.00 0.49 -3.73
N VAL A 424 -16.56 -0.13 -2.69
CA VAL A 424 -16.93 -1.56 -2.69
C VAL A 424 -17.91 -1.90 -3.83
N PRO A 425 -18.95 -1.10 -4.13
CA PRO A 425 -19.85 -1.36 -5.26
C PRO A 425 -19.13 -1.34 -6.61
N LEU A 426 -18.13 -0.47 -6.79
CA LEU A 426 -17.34 -0.38 -8.03
C LEU A 426 -16.56 -1.68 -8.26
N ILE A 427 -15.85 -2.12 -7.23
CA ILE A 427 -15.03 -3.34 -7.29
C ILE A 427 -15.93 -4.57 -7.47
N LYS A 428 -17.06 -4.62 -6.76
CA LYS A 428 -18.07 -5.69 -6.91
C LYS A 428 -18.61 -5.76 -8.33
N ALA A 429 -18.97 -4.62 -8.92
CA ALA A 429 -19.47 -4.57 -10.30
C ALA A 429 -18.41 -4.97 -11.32
N ALA A 430 -17.17 -4.49 -11.16
CA ALA A 430 -16.04 -4.87 -12.00
C ALA A 430 -15.77 -6.39 -11.96
N LYS A 431 -15.76 -6.98 -10.76
CA LYS A 431 -15.62 -8.44 -10.57
C LYS A 431 -16.76 -9.23 -11.19
N ALA A 432 -18.00 -8.77 -11.01
CA ALA A 432 -19.17 -9.41 -11.62
C ALA A 432 -19.15 -9.35 -13.16
N LYS A 433 -18.46 -8.38 -13.75
CA LYS A 433 -18.20 -8.31 -15.20
C LYS A 433 -17.03 -9.20 -15.65
N GLY A 434 -16.32 -9.84 -14.73
CA GLY A 434 -15.15 -10.67 -15.01
C GLY A 434 -13.86 -9.87 -15.26
N LEU A 435 -13.81 -8.60 -14.87
CA LEU A 435 -12.58 -7.82 -14.97
C LEU A 435 -11.54 -8.35 -13.97
N PRO A 436 -10.24 -8.42 -14.34
CA PRO A 436 -9.19 -8.91 -13.47
C PRO A 436 -8.76 -7.84 -12.45
N ILE A 437 -9.71 -7.34 -11.67
CA ILE A 437 -9.51 -6.32 -10.63
C ILE A 437 -9.58 -6.97 -9.26
N THR A 438 -8.58 -6.67 -8.44
CA THR A 438 -8.52 -7.07 -7.03
C THR A 438 -8.28 -5.86 -6.15
N ALA A 439 -8.52 -6.01 -4.86
CA ALA A 439 -8.25 -4.96 -3.88
C ALA A 439 -7.74 -5.60 -2.58
N GLU A 440 -6.82 -4.90 -1.93
CA GLU A 440 -6.40 -5.15 -0.56
C GLU A 440 -6.90 -4.03 0.35
N THR A 441 -6.94 -4.29 1.66
CA THR A 441 -7.07 -3.26 2.70
C THR A 441 -5.98 -3.49 3.76
N CYS A 442 -5.87 -2.59 4.73
CA CYS A 442 -4.80 -2.63 5.72
C CYS A 442 -5.31 -2.97 7.11
N PHE A 443 -4.42 -3.47 7.98
CA PHE A 443 -4.76 -3.76 9.37
C PHE A 443 -5.40 -2.55 10.08
N HIS A 444 -4.88 -1.34 9.83
CA HIS A 444 -5.36 -0.10 10.45
C HIS A 444 -6.77 0.31 10.00
N TYR A 445 -7.18 0.07 8.75
CA TYR A 445 -8.56 0.35 8.32
C TYR A 445 -9.58 -0.64 8.89
N LEU A 446 -9.12 -1.78 9.40
CA LEU A 446 -9.95 -2.80 10.04
C LEU A 446 -9.97 -2.67 11.57
N SER A 447 -9.02 -1.94 12.17
CA SER A 447 -8.86 -1.84 13.62
C SER A 447 -9.06 -0.44 14.19
N LEU A 448 -8.58 0.59 13.50
CA LEU A 448 -8.60 1.99 13.95
C LEU A 448 -9.81 2.72 13.36
N THR A 449 -10.24 3.80 14.03
CA THR A 449 -11.44 4.56 13.67
C THR A 449 -11.19 6.04 13.90
N ALA A 450 -11.60 6.89 12.96
CA ALA A 450 -11.42 8.33 13.01
C ALA A 450 -11.90 8.96 14.34
N GLU A 451 -13.01 8.47 14.88
CA GLU A 451 -13.65 8.92 16.12
C GLU A 451 -12.77 8.74 17.36
N LYS A 452 -11.74 7.89 17.30
CA LYS A 452 -10.84 7.57 18.42
C LYS A 452 -9.48 8.22 18.29
N ILE A 453 -9.22 8.97 17.22
CA ILE A 453 -7.95 9.66 17.01
C ILE A 453 -8.05 11.04 17.66
N SER A 454 -7.34 11.21 18.76
CA SER A 454 -7.26 12.47 19.49
C SER A 454 -6.48 13.53 18.70
N ASN A 455 -6.75 14.80 19.01
CA ASN A 455 -6.01 15.94 18.45
C ASN A 455 -4.50 15.77 18.67
N CYS A 456 -3.70 16.30 17.74
CA CYS A 456 -2.23 16.22 17.75
C CYS A 456 -1.62 14.81 17.60
N HIS A 457 -2.40 13.74 17.49
CA HIS A 457 -1.87 12.37 17.41
C HIS A 457 -1.49 12.00 15.95
N THR A 458 -0.49 12.69 15.41
CA THR A 458 -0.04 12.58 14.01
C THR A 458 0.57 11.23 13.65
N HIS A 459 0.95 10.40 14.63
CA HIS A 459 1.36 9.01 14.38
C HIS A 459 0.25 8.12 13.81
N PHE A 460 -1.03 8.56 13.86
CA PHE A 460 -2.14 7.91 13.15
C PHE A 460 -2.30 8.36 11.69
N LYS A 461 -1.56 9.39 11.23
CA LYS A 461 -1.66 9.88 9.84
C LYS A 461 -1.23 8.78 8.88
N CYS A 462 -2.12 8.44 7.94
CA CYS A 462 -1.84 7.60 6.77
C CYS A 462 -2.70 8.09 5.58
N CYS A 463 -2.36 7.63 4.39
CA CYS A 463 -2.97 8.05 3.13
C CYS A 463 -3.32 6.81 2.29
N PRO A 464 -4.61 6.50 2.04
CA PRO A 464 -5.80 7.24 2.46
C PRO A 464 -5.97 7.36 3.99
N PRO A 465 -6.75 8.33 4.50
CA PRO A 465 -6.93 8.48 5.95
C PRO A 465 -7.83 7.38 6.54
N ILE A 466 -7.57 7.01 7.80
CA ILE A 466 -8.45 6.16 8.62
C ILE A 466 -9.85 6.80 8.67
N ARG A 467 -10.87 6.02 8.32
CA ARG A 467 -12.28 6.45 8.25
C ARG A 467 -13.06 6.09 9.53
N THR A 468 -14.36 6.35 9.51
CA THR A 468 -15.27 6.11 10.65
C THR A 468 -15.44 4.62 10.98
N ASP A 469 -15.95 4.31 12.18
CA ASP A 469 -16.28 2.94 12.58
C ASP A 469 -17.32 2.28 11.64
N SER A 470 -18.26 3.08 11.16
CA SER A 470 -19.28 2.62 10.20
C SER A 470 -18.64 2.15 8.89
N ASN A 471 -17.65 2.88 8.37
CA ASN A 471 -16.86 2.49 7.22
C ASN A 471 -16.07 1.19 7.50
N ARG A 472 -15.35 1.15 8.63
CA ARG A 472 -14.57 -0.02 9.07
C ARG A 472 -15.40 -1.32 9.07
N LYS A 473 -16.62 -1.28 9.61
CA LYS A 473 -17.55 -2.43 9.61
C LYS A 473 -17.93 -2.89 8.20
N LEU A 474 -18.07 -1.96 7.25
CA LEU A 474 -18.37 -2.28 5.86
C LEU A 474 -17.16 -2.86 5.11
N LEU A 475 -15.92 -2.47 5.45
CA LEU A 475 -14.71 -3.12 4.95
C LEU A 475 -14.61 -4.58 5.43
N TRP A 476 -14.93 -4.86 6.70
CA TRP A 476 -15.04 -6.24 7.21
C TRP A 476 -16.07 -7.08 6.43
N SER A 477 -17.23 -6.49 6.12
CA SER A 477 -18.25 -7.14 5.27
C SER A 477 -17.74 -7.38 3.84
N ALA A 478 -16.99 -6.43 3.28
CA ALA A 478 -16.38 -6.56 1.95
C ALA A 478 -15.31 -7.66 1.88
N LEU A 479 -14.57 -7.92 2.97
CA LEU A 479 -13.65 -9.07 3.08
C LEU A 479 -14.40 -10.40 3.09
N ARG A 480 -15.45 -10.52 3.93
CA ARG A 480 -16.26 -11.75 4.03
C ARG A 480 -17.02 -12.09 2.75
N SER A 481 -17.43 -11.07 1.99
CA SER A 481 -18.05 -11.24 0.67
C SER A 481 -17.05 -11.45 -0.46
N GLY A 482 -15.74 -11.39 -0.20
CA GLY A 482 -14.68 -11.60 -1.19
C GLY A 482 -14.50 -10.43 -2.18
N VAL A 483 -15.09 -9.26 -1.91
CA VAL A 483 -14.89 -8.04 -2.71
C VAL A 483 -13.48 -7.49 -2.46
N ILE A 484 -13.05 -7.45 -1.20
CA ILE A 484 -11.64 -7.28 -0.82
C ILE A 484 -11.06 -8.67 -0.59
N THR A 485 -9.86 -8.95 -1.09
CA THR A 485 -9.30 -10.32 -1.09
C THR A 485 -8.09 -10.50 -0.21
N THR A 486 -7.35 -9.44 0.08
CA THR A 486 -6.09 -9.49 0.83
C THR A 486 -6.07 -8.42 1.91
N VAL A 487 -5.33 -8.69 2.99
CA VAL A 487 -5.06 -7.74 4.05
C VAL A 487 -3.55 -7.68 4.28
N VAL A 488 -3.00 -6.47 4.30
CA VAL A 488 -1.56 -6.19 4.36
C VAL A 488 -1.25 -5.15 5.44
N SER A 489 0.03 -4.92 5.74
CA SER A 489 0.40 -3.87 6.71
C SER A 489 0.33 -2.46 6.14
N ASP A 490 0.77 -2.30 4.88
CA ASP A 490 1.26 -1.01 4.39
C ASP A 490 2.23 -0.39 5.40
N HIS A 491 3.17 -1.23 5.86
CA HIS A 491 4.17 -0.82 6.85
C HIS A 491 5.05 0.25 6.22
N SER A 492 4.74 1.49 6.60
CA SER A 492 5.40 2.69 6.09
C SER A 492 5.89 3.45 7.32
N PRO A 493 7.12 3.15 7.79
CA PRO A 493 7.77 3.88 8.88
C PRO A 493 8.55 5.09 8.34
N CYS A 494 8.79 6.05 9.23
CA CYS A 494 9.69 7.18 9.02
C CYS A 494 10.46 7.45 10.33
N THR A 495 11.40 8.40 10.31
CA THR A 495 12.03 8.88 11.54
C THR A 495 11.00 9.66 12.40
N PRO A 496 11.11 9.64 13.75
CA PRO A 496 10.10 10.25 14.62
C PRO A 496 9.91 11.76 14.45
N ASP A 497 10.95 12.49 14.04
CA ASP A 497 10.91 13.93 13.77
C ASP A 497 9.93 14.26 12.63
N LEU A 498 9.89 13.43 11.59
CA LEU A 498 8.96 13.59 10.47
C LEU A 498 7.50 13.39 10.89
N LYS A 499 7.22 12.72 12.01
CA LYS A 499 5.86 12.63 12.54
C LYS A 499 5.37 13.93 13.18
N GLY A 500 6.23 14.92 13.44
CA GLY A 500 5.82 16.21 13.98
C GLY A 500 5.02 16.11 15.29
N LEU A 501 5.35 15.13 16.15
CA LEU A 501 4.56 14.79 17.34
C LEU A 501 4.39 15.96 18.32
N GLU A 502 5.43 16.79 18.48
CA GLU A 502 5.38 17.97 19.35
C GLU A 502 4.45 19.06 18.81
N LYS A 503 4.43 19.23 17.49
CA LYS A 503 3.59 20.22 16.81
C LYS A 503 2.14 19.76 16.70
N GLY A 504 1.92 18.46 16.47
CA GLY A 504 0.60 17.88 16.35
C GLY A 504 -0.17 18.24 15.06
N ASP A 505 0.48 18.90 14.11
CA ASP A 505 -0.14 19.35 12.86
C ASP A 505 -0.16 18.22 11.82
N PHE A 506 -1.35 17.73 11.50
CA PHE A 506 -1.56 16.62 10.56
C PHE A 506 -1.19 16.98 9.12
N PHE A 507 -1.27 18.23 8.69
CA PHE A 507 -0.82 18.61 7.35
C PHE A 507 0.71 18.64 7.29
N SER A 508 1.37 18.97 8.40
CA SER A 508 2.82 19.02 8.49
C SER A 508 3.51 17.65 8.68
N ALA A 509 2.82 16.69 9.27
CA ALA A 509 3.41 15.40 9.65
C ALA A 509 3.52 14.43 8.47
N TRP A 510 4.51 13.55 8.46
CA TRP A 510 4.66 12.49 7.48
C TRP A 510 3.61 11.37 7.66
N GLY A 511 2.99 10.96 6.56
CA GLY A 511 1.92 9.94 6.55
C GLY A 511 2.42 8.51 6.38
N GLY A 512 2.06 7.61 7.31
CA GLY A 512 2.35 6.17 7.22
C GLY A 512 2.32 5.46 8.57
N ILE A 513 1.92 4.19 8.62
CA ILE A 513 1.76 3.45 9.88
C ILE A 513 2.74 2.27 9.95
N SER A 514 3.55 2.22 11.00
CA SER A 514 4.40 1.08 11.30
C SER A 514 3.60 -0.07 11.89
N SER A 515 3.35 -1.14 11.12
CA SER A 515 2.56 -2.29 11.61
C SER A 515 3.01 -3.69 11.16
N VAL A 516 4.14 -3.84 10.45
CA VAL A 516 4.60 -5.17 10.02
C VAL A 516 4.82 -6.07 11.25
N GLY A 517 4.27 -7.29 11.20
CA GLY A 517 4.30 -8.22 12.32
C GLY A 517 3.16 -8.05 13.35
N PHE A 518 2.34 -7.01 13.28
CA PHE A 518 1.13 -6.91 14.10
C PHE A 518 -0.14 -7.45 13.43
N GLY A 519 -0.07 -7.88 12.16
CA GLY A 519 -1.25 -8.28 11.39
C GLY A 519 -2.12 -9.35 12.04
N LEU A 520 -1.54 -10.50 12.40
CA LEU A 520 -2.28 -11.59 13.04
C LEU A 520 -2.91 -11.19 14.39
N PRO A 521 -2.19 -10.61 15.36
CA PRO A 521 -2.81 -10.20 16.63
C PRO A 521 -3.86 -9.10 16.45
N ILE A 522 -3.68 -8.15 15.53
CA ILE A 522 -4.70 -7.12 15.22
C ILE A 522 -5.98 -7.78 14.70
N LEU A 523 -5.86 -8.60 13.65
CA LEU A 523 -7.01 -9.23 13.01
C LEU A 523 -7.73 -10.21 13.94
N PHE A 524 -6.98 -10.94 14.77
CA PHE A 524 -7.59 -11.81 15.76
C PHE A 524 -8.34 -10.99 16.82
N THR A 525 -7.70 -9.99 17.43
CA THR A 525 -8.30 -9.14 18.47
C THR A 525 -9.57 -8.44 18.01
N GLU A 526 -9.52 -7.77 16.86
CA GLU A 526 -10.68 -7.05 16.33
C GLU A 526 -11.73 -8.00 15.73
N GLY A 527 -11.27 -9.07 15.07
CA GLY A 527 -12.14 -10.08 14.47
C GLY A 527 -12.96 -10.85 15.50
N GLN A 528 -12.45 -11.06 16.72
CA GLN A 528 -13.21 -11.67 17.82
C GLN A 528 -14.39 -10.81 18.28
N LYS A 529 -14.39 -9.50 18.01
CA LYS A 529 -15.48 -8.57 18.37
C LYS A 529 -16.65 -8.60 17.37
N LEU A 530 -16.47 -9.27 16.22
CA LEU A 530 -17.49 -9.39 15.18
C LEU A 530 -18.47 -10.53 15.48
N SER A 531 -19.65 -10.49 14.84
CA SER A 531 -20.63 -11.57 14.89
C SER A 531 -20.98 -12.04 13.47
N PRO A 532 -20.67 -13.29 13.10
CA PRO A 532 -19.84 -14.24 13.85
C PRO A 532 -18.39 -13.73 14.01
N PRO A 533 -17.63 -14.23 15.00
CA PRO A 533 -16.20 -13.94 15.13
C PRO A 533 -15.40 -14.39 13.90
N VAL A 534 -14.31 -13.70 13.61
CA VAL A 534 -13.36 -14.10 12.55
C VAL A 534 -12.57 -15.32 12.98
N THR A 535 -12.42 -16.28 12.07
CA THR A 535 -11.66 -17.51 12.27
C THR A 535 -10.20 -17.35 11.84
N LEU A 536 -9.31 -18.17 12.38
CA LEU A 536 -7.90 -18.23 11.92
C LEU A 536 -7.79 -18.69 10.46
N ALA A 537 -8.75 -19.48 9.98
CA ALA A 537 -8.84 -19.89 8.58
C ALA A 537 -9.14 -18.70 7.63
N GLU A 538 -10.03 -17.79 8.03
CA GLU A 538 -10.27 -16.53 7.31
C GLU A 538 -9.00 -15.66 7.28
N ILE A 539 -8.33 -15.47 8.42
CA ILE A 539 -7.08 -14.68 8.50
C ILE A 539 -5.99 -15.27 7.59
N SER A 540 -5.78 -16.58 7.65
CA SER A 540 -4.83 -17.29 6.77
C SER A 540 -5.19 -17.17 5.29
N THR A 541 -6.49 -17.17 4.97
CA THR A 541 -6.96 -16.94 3.61
C THR A 541 -6.57 -15.55 3.12
N TRP A 542 -6.82 -14.50 3.91
CA TRP A 542 -6.55 -13.12 3.54
C TRP A 542 -5.07 -12.73 3.54
N CYS A 543 -4.29 -13.26 4.51
CA CYS A 543 -2.92 -12.80 4.78
C CYS A 543 -1.83 -13.80 4.36
N SER A 544 -2.19 -15.04 4.00
CA SER A 544 -1.24 -16.07 3.56
C SER A 544 -1.55 -16.54 2.15
N TRP A 545 -2.72 -17.17 1.93
CA TRP A 545 -3.04 -17.77 0.63
C TRP A 545 -3.30 -16.74 -0.46
N ASN A 546 -4.19 -15.77 -0.21
CA ASN A 546 -4.55 -14.79 -1.22
C ASN A 546 -3.40 -13.82 -1.52
N THR A 547 -2.61 -13.43 -0.52
CA THR A 547 -1.40 -12.61 -0.73
C THR A 547 -0.33 -13.39 -1.48
N ALA A 548 -0.06 -14.65 -1.12
CA ALA A 548 0.84 -15.50 -1.92
C ALA A 548 0.39 -15.60 -3.38
N ARG A 549 -0.92 -15.73 -3.64
CA ARG A 549 -1.47 -15.74 -5.01
C ARG A 549 -1.31 -14.40 -5.71
N GLN A 550 -1.62 -13.28 -5.05
CA GLN A 550 -1.44 -11.91 -5.56
C GLN A 550 -0.01 -11.72 -6.06
N VAL A 551 0.97 -12.16 -5.28
CA VAL A 551 2.39 -11.97 -5.60
C VAL A 551 2.97 -13.11 -6.43
N GLY A 552 2.17 -14.06 -6.94
CA GLY A 552 2.60 -15.16 -7.81
C GLY A 552 3.40 -16.29 -7.12
N LEU A 553 3.27 -16.44 -5.80
CA LEU A 553 3.97 -17.43 -4.97
C LEU A 553 3.06 -18.57 -4.49
N SER A 554 1.82 -18.66 -4.97
CA SER A 554 0.86 -19.70 -4.59
C SER A 554 1.30 -21.13 -4.93
N HIS A 555 2.37 -21.32 -5.68
CA HIS A 555 2.95 -22.63 -5.98
C HIS A 555 3.86 -23.17 -4.87
N LYS A 556 4.26 -22.34 -3.90
CA LYS A 556 5.16 -22.75 -2.81
C LYS A 556 4.91 -22.09 -1.45
N LYS A 557 4.13 -21.00 -1.37
CA LYS A 557 3.84 -20.27 -0.13
C LYS A 557 2.35 -20.17 0.18
N GLY A 558 2.03 -19.84 1.43
CA GLY A 558 0.67 -19.50 1.87
C GLY A 558 -0.21 -20.69 2.29
N LYS A 559 0.35 -21.91 2.38
CA LYS A 559 -0.35 -23.13 2.82
C LYS A 559 0.58 -24.07 3.58
N ILE A 560 0.02 -24.87 4.48
CA ILE A 560 0.64 -26.09 4.99
C ILE A 560 0.22 -27.23 4.05
N ALA A 561 1.10 -27.60 3.12
CA ALA A 561 0.86 -28.68 2.16
C ALA A 561 2.20 -29.31 1.73
N VAL A 562 2.19 -30.60 1.39
CA VAL A 562 3.40 -31.29 0.94
C VAL A 562 4.02 -30.58 -0.27
N GLY A 563 5.34 -30.38 -0.26
CA GLY A 563 6.09 -29.67 -1.29
C GLY A 563 6.13 -28.14 -1.16
N TYR A 564 5.29 -27.55 -0.30
CA TYR A 564 5.35 -26.12 0.01
C TYR A 564 6.56 -25.83 0.90
N ASP A 565 7.00 -24.57 0.90
CA ASP A 565 7.99 -24.10 1.86
C ASP A 565 7.46 -24.36 3.28
N ALA A 566 8.33 -24.87 4.16
CA ALA A 566 8.05 -25.02 5.59
C ALA A 566 8.12 -23.66 6.29
N ASP A 567 7.28 -22.76 5.81
CA ASP A 567 7.02 -21.42 6.34
C ASP A 567 5.81 -21.53 7.28
N LEU A 568 6.07 -21.60 8.58
CA LEU A 568 5.08 -21.88 9.61
C LEU A 568 5.15 -20.81 10.71
N LEU A 569 4.02 -20.52 11.33
CA LEU A 569 3.96 -19.75 12.57
C LEU A 569 3.26 -20.56 13.66
N ILE A 570 3.66 -20.35 14.91
CA ILE A 570 3.04 -20.92 16.10
C ILE A 570 2.40 -19.76 16.87
N PHE A 571 1.10 -19.86 17.13
CA PHE A 571 0.28 -18.80 17.71
C PHE A 571 -0.43 -19.27 18.98
N ASP A 572 -0.33 -18.47 20.05
CA ASP A 572 -1.12 -18.64 21.26
C ASP A 572 -2.32 -17.70 21.22
N PRO A 573 -3.57 -18.19 21.07
CA PRO A 573 -4.76 -17.33 21.00
C PRO A 573 -5.26 -16.84 22.37
N GLN A 574 -4.71 -17.35 23.48
CA GLN A 574 -5.20 -17.07 24.84
C GLN A 574 -4.46 -15.93 25.52
N VAL A 575 -3.18 -15.72 25.17
CA VAL A 575 -2.36 -14.66 25.76
C VAL A 575 -2.92 -13.29 25.44
N LYS A 576 -2.94 -12.41 26.43
CA LYS A 576 -3.19 -10.98 26.25
C LYS A 576 -1.93 -10.19 26.59
N TYR A 577 -1.69 -9.11 25.87
CA TYR A 577 -0.59 -8.20 26.15
C TYR A 577 -0.91 -6.80 25.64
N VAL A 578 -0.30 -5.81 26.27
CA VAL A 578 -0.33 -4.42 25.81
C VAL A 578 0.86 -4.20 24.88
N VAL A 579 0.61 -3.61 23.72
CA VAL A 579 1.67 -3.23 22.79
C VAL A 579 2.51 -2.11 23.42
N GLN A 580 3.83 -2.26 23.35
CA GLN A 580 4.79 -1.26 23.82
C GLN A 580 5.80 -0.97 22.72
N ASN A 581 5.99 0.32 22.41
CA ASN A 581 6.91 0.80 21.38
C ASN A 581 8.34 0.25 21.54
N ASP A 582 8.84 0.19 22.78
CA ASP A 582 10.19 -0.29 23.11
C ASP A 582 10.40 -1.79 22.83
N GLN A 583 9.33 -2.58 22.83
CA GLN A 583 9.34 -4.02 22.51
C GLN A 583 9.24 -4.31 21.01
N THR A 584 9.01 -3.30 20.17
CA THR A 584 8.95 -3.49 18.71
C THR A 584 10.32 -3.74 18.13
N TYR A 585 10.39 -4.46 17.00
CA TYR A 585 11.64 -4.65 16.24
C TYR A 585 11.84 -3.60 15.13
N PHE A 586 10.90 -2.66 14.97
CA PHE A 586 11.06 -1.52 14.05
C PHE A 586 12.31 -0.73 14.41
N LYS A 587 12.95 -0.10 13.44
CA LYS A 587 14.09 0.79 13.68
C LYS A 587 13.68 1.98 14.53
N ASN A 588 12.60 2.63 14.13
CA ASN A 588 11.99 3.74 14.84
C ASN A 588 10.87 3.18 15.73
N LYS A 589 11.02 3.29 17.06
CA LYS A 589 10.12 2.71 18.08
C LYS A 589 8.82 3.52 18.19
N LEU A 590 8.05 3.54 17.12
CA LEU A 590 6.80 4.29 17.01
C LEU A 590 5.78 3.53 16.17
N THR A 591 4.64 3.24 16.78
CA THR A 591 3.47 2.63 16.11
C THR A 591 2.17 3.26 16.60
N ALA A 592 1.15 3.25 15.74
CA ALA A 592 -0.21 3.66 16.08
C ALA A 592 -0.94 2.71 17.05
N TYR A 593 -0.29 1.58 17.40
CA TYR A 593 -0.86 0.55 18.26
C TYR A 593 -0.32 0.57 19.68
N ASP A 594 0.61 1.47 20.01
CA ASP A 594 1.18 1.59 21.35
C ASP A 594 0.08 1.80 22.42
N GLY A 595 0.17 1.06 23.52
CA GLY A 595 -0.82 1.09 24.60
C GLY A 595 -2.12 0.32 24.33
N LEU A 596 -2.33 -0.24 23.14
CA LEU A 596 -3.50 -1.09 22.86
C LEU A 596 -3.31 -2.51 23.37
N GLU A 597 -4.36 -3.10 23.96
CA GLU A 597 -4.38 -4.51 24.37
C GLU A 597 -4.71 -5.40 23.17
N PHE A 598 -3.83 -6.36 22.88
CA PHE A 598 -4.07 -7.43 21.92
C PHE A 598 -4.37 -8.75 22.62
N GLN A 599 -5.26 -9.51 21.99
CA GLN A 599 -5.47 -10.93 22.25
C GLN A 599 -4.75 -11.76 21.19
N GLY A 600 -4.04 -12.75 21.67
CA GLY A 600 -3.26 -13.71 20.91
C GLY A 600 -1.87 -13.21 20.51
N LYS A 601 -0.86 -14.07 20.60
CA LYS A 601 0.55 -13.72 20.36
C LYS A 601 1.28 -14.79 19.55
N VAL A 602 2.13 -14.36 18.63
CA VAL A 602 3.05 -15.28 17.93
C VAL A 602 4.14 -15.72 18.88
N VAL A 603 4.30 -17.04 19.00
CA VAL A 603 5.27 -17.69 19.88
C VAL A 603 6.54 -18.03 19.12
N GLU A 604 6.42 -18.45 17.86
CA GLU A 604 7.56 -18.83 17.03
C GLU A 604 7.23 -18.67 15.54
N THR A 605 8.27 -18.34 14.76
CA THR A 605 8.20 -18.23 13.31
C THR A 605 9.29 -19.07 12.67
N ILE A 606 8.89 -19.93 11.75
CA ILE A 606 9.76 -20.85 11.01
C ILE A 606 9.76 -20.42 9.55
N VAL A 607 10.94 -20.15 8.99
CA VAL A 607 11.13 -19.84 7.57
C VAL A 607 11.91 -20.96 6.92
N ARG A 608 11.30 -21.64 5.95
CA ARG A 608 11.87 -22.77 5.20
C ARG A 608 12.51 -23.80 6.15
N GLY A 609 11.79 -24.17 7.21
CA GLY A 609 12.21 -25.14 8.22
C GLY A 609 13.19 -24.63 9.29
N ASN A 610 13.59 -23.36 9.27
CA ASN A 610 14.46 -22.76 10.27
C ASN A 610 13.64 -21.91 11.22
N ALA A 611 13.67 -22.19 12.53
CA ALA A 611 13.04 -21.34 13.55
C ALA A 611 13.82 -20.01 13.63
N VAL A 612 13.32 -18.96 12.98
CA VAL A 612 14.00 -17.67 12.83
C VAL A 612 13.79 -16.78 14.05
N PHE A 613 12.62 -16.87 14.66
CA PHE A 613 12.23 -16.12 15.84
C PHE A 613 11.48 -17.05 16.81
N SER A 614 11.72 -16.88 18.11
CA SER A 614 10.84 -17.41 19.16
C SER A 614 10.72 -16.42 20.31
N LEU A 615 9.57 -16.36 20.96
CA LEU A 615 9.33 -15.44 22.09
C LEU A 615 10.32 -15.64 23.24
N LEU A 616 10.77 -16.89 23.46
CA LEU A 616 11.70 -17.22 24.54
C LEU A 616 13.16 -16.84 24.23
N ARG A 617 13.60 -16.99 22.97
CA ARG A 617 15.01 -16.85 22.58
C ARG A 617 15.30 -15.61 21.73
N GLY A 618 14.28 -14.90 21.28
CA GLY A 618 14.40 -13.86 20.27
C GLY A 618 14.73 -14.43 18.88
N HIS A 619 15.42 -13.64 18.07
CA HIS A 619 15.90 -14.04 16.75
C HIS A 619 17.13 -14.95 16.84
N ILE A 620 17.34 -15.79 15.83
CA ILE A 620 18.60 -16.53 15.65
C ILE A 620 19.80 -15.60 15.39
N ASP A 621 21.01 -16.15 15.35
CA ASP A 621 22.23 -15.32 15.27
C ASP A 621 22.52 -14.73 13.89
N ARG A 622 21.83 -15.20 12.84
CA ARG A 622 22.09 -14.75 11.46
C ARG A 622 20.83 -14.66 10.61
N PRO A 623 20.76 -13.71 9.65
CA PRO A 623 19.71 -13.65 8.66
C PRO A 623 19.66 -14.93 7.80
N VAL A 624 18.46 -15.42 7.51
CA VAL A 624 18.25 -16.65 6.70
C VAL A 624 17.29 -16.44 5.53
N GLY A 625 16.67 -15.27 5.41
CA GLY A 625 15.77 -14.92 4.32
C GLY A 625 16.43 -15.05 2.96
N ARG A 626 15.64 -15.36 1.94
CA ARG A 626 16.07 -15.38 0.53
C ARG A 626 15.38 -14.30 -0.25
N LEU A 627 16.11 -13.71 -1.19
CA LEU A 627 15.52 -12.81 -2.19
C LEU A 627 14.77 -13.64 -3.23
N ILE A 628 13.53 -13.25 -3.50
CA ILE A 628 12.64 -13.90 -4.46
C ILE A 628 12.80 -13.16 -5.80
N LEU A 629 13.72 -13.66 -6.62
CA LEU A 629 14.10 -13.08 -7.91
C LEU A 629 13.77 -14.00 -9.09
N GLU A 630 12.83 -14.94 -8.91
CA GLU A 630 12.39 -15.84 -9.98
C GLU A 630 11.78 -15.01 -11.14
N PRO A 631 12.29 -15.13 -12.38
CA PRO A 631 11.76 -14.41 -13.53
C PRO A 631 10.28 -14.69 -13.75
N ARG A 632 9.52 -13.66 -14.11
CA ARG A 632 8.08 -13.78 -14.39
C ARG A 632 7.82 -13.67 -15.90
N ALA A 633 8.05 -14.74 -16.65
CA ALA A 633 7.80 -14.76 -18.10
C ALA A 633 6.30 -14.81 -18.39
#